data_AF-A0A9N7H2Z6-F1
#
_entry.id   AF-A0A9N7H2Z6-F1
#
_cell.length_a   1.000
_cell.length_b   1.000
_cell.length_c   1.000
_cell.angle_alpha   90.00
_cell.angle_beta   90.00
_cell.angle_gamma   90.00
#
_symmetry.space_group_name_H-M   'P 1'
#
loop_
_entity.id
_entity.type
_entity.pdbx_description
1 polymer ?
#
loop_
_entity_poly.entity_id
_entity_poly.type
_entity_poly.pdbx_seq_one_letter_code
_entity_poly.pdbx_strand_id
1 'polypeptide(L)'
;MNTPVSRVETRVQKISDMCAENALLEIPCYQRPYVWPARDVEKILQDIRQAMERGQKQYFIGTLITASHGHKGGHHFGYELIDGQQRMTTLFLIALAYSALEPDSALAQFARRPGDASDIRLNFAIREQVQDLLRSWLNGVLPPALSIEDPYVKCLVTGLDAASAFLTAQKERGGLEAFGNYLFNCVQWVNNIVPPGTDLNQLFTALNTNGVQLEASDILKARLLEMVPARQRMSYDAIWQACENMDVFFEDNLRQVFPDADWQDYNYHALKKYKAAKFKIDESNPISTPALGIQDILAIQAVQDGSTRLYQPLIAITYEPNCAVRLT
;
A
#
# COMPACT_ATOMS: atom_id res chain seq x y z
N MET A 1 39.00 9.77 -8.82
CA MET A 1 37.73 10.27 -9.40
C MET A 1 36.75 10.39 -8.25
N ASN A 2 36.26 11.59 -7.94
CA ASN A 2 35.24 11.80 -6.90
C ASN A 2 33.93 11.16 -7.39
N THR A 3 33.54 10.04 -6.79
CA THR A 3 32.17 9.54 -6.91
C THR A 3 31.25 10.64 -6.39
N PRO A 4 30.22 11.09 -7.14
CA PRO A 4 29.30 12.10 -6.63
C PRO A 4 28.66 11.57 -5.36
N VAL A 5 28.77 12.31 -4.26
CA VAL A 5 28.02 11.98 -3.04
C VAL A 5 26.54 12.02 -3.43
N SER A 6 25.86 10.90 -3.31
CA SER A 6 24.43 10.81 -3.58
C SER A 6 23.68 11.63 -2.54
N ARG A 7 23.04 12.73 -2.94
CA ARG A 7 22.35 13.66 -2.02
C ARG A 7 20.85 13.43 -2.07
N VAL A 8 20.21 13.58 -0.91
CA VAL A 8 18.75 13.74 -0.84
C VAL A 8 18.38 15.06 -1.51
N GLU A 9 17.38 15.01 -2.38
CA GLU A 9 16.81 16.19 -3.00
C GLU A 9 15.51 16.57 -2.28
N THR A 10 15.39 17.82 -1.82
CA THR A 10 14.20 18.31 -1.14
C THR A 10 13.46 19.31 -2.01
N ARG A 11 12.16 19.08 -2.23
CA ARG A 11 11.29 19.98 -2.99
C ARG A 11 9.99 20.25 -2.23
N VAL A 12 9.48 21.48 -2.31
CA VAL A 12 8.09 21.75 -1.95
C VAL A 12 7.24 21.44 -3.17
N GLN A 13 6.25 20.56 -3.01
CA GLN A 13 5.37 20.10 -4.08
C GLN A 13 3.91 20.27 -3.69
N LYS A 14 3.06 20.43 -4.70
CA LYS A 14 1.60 20.44 -4.61
C LYS A 14 1.01 19.45 -5.62
N ILE A 15 -0.30 19.21 -5.51
CA ILE A 15 -1.03 18.31 -6.41
C ILE A 15 -0.85 18.72 -7.88
N SER A 16 -0.93 20.03 -8.18
CA SER A 16 -0.74 20.55 -9.54
C SER A 16 0.64 20.22 -10.14
N ASP A 17 1.71 20.21 -9.34
CA ASP A 17 3.05 19.87 -9.83
C ASP A 17 3.10 18.40 -10.24
N MET A 18 2.55 17.50 -9.42
CA MET A 18 2.47 16.07 -9.73
C MET A 18 1.67 15.77 -11.00
N CYS A 19 0.55 16.47 -11.19
CA CYS A 19 -0.24 16.35 -12.41
C CYS A 19 0.55 16.84 -13.63
N ALA A 20 1.23 17.99 -13.52
CA ALA A 20 2.04 18.55 -14.60
C ALA A 20 3.23 17.66 -14.98
N GLU A 21 3.87 17.02 -13.99
CA GLU A 21 4.95 16.05 -14.19
C GLU A 21 4.48 14.69 -14.73
N ASN A 22 3.16 14.48 -14.85
CA ASN A 22 2.55 13.17 -15.10
C ASN A 22 3.10 12.09 -14.15
N ALA A 23 3.33 12.47 -12.89
CA ALA A 23 3.96 11.62 -11.91
C ALA A 23 2.97 10.56 -11.40
N LEU A 24 3.42 9.31 -11.34
CA LEU A 24 2.72 8.19 -10.71
C LEU A 24 3.21 8.02 -9.27
N LEU A 25 2.32 7.54 -8.41
CA LEU A 25 2.64 7.18 -7.03
C LEU A 25 2.55 5.68 -6.87
N GLU A 26 3.53 5.08 -6.21
CA GLU A 26 3.51 3.69 -5.82
C GLU A 26 3.59 3.58 -4.29
N ILE A 27 2.67 2.83 -3.70
CA ILE A 27 2.74 2.37 -2.31
C ILE A 27 3.38 0.97 -2.35
N PRO A 28 4.62 0.84 -1.87
CA PRO A 28 5.32 -0.43 -1.91
C PRO A 28 4.77 -1.42 -0.88
N CYS A 29 5.15 -2.68 -1.04
CA CYS A 29 4.62 -3.79 -0.26
C CYS A 29 4.91 -3.76 1.23
N TYR A 30 6.02 -3.15 1.60
CA TYR A 30 6.49 -3.05 2.98
C TYR A 30 5.79 -1.96 3.78
N GLN A 31 4.90 -1.20 3.15
CA GLN A 31 4.07 -0.22 3.82
C GLN A 31 2.90 -0.85 4.56
N ARG A 32 2.55 -0.23 5.70
CA ARG A 32 1.38 -0.64 6.48
C ARG A 32 0.08 -0.37 5.71
N PRO A 33 -1.01 -1.03 6.08
CA PRO A 33 -2.33 -0.64 5.59
C PRO A 33 -2.69 0.81 5.97
N TYR A 34 -3.62 1.41 5.22
CA TYR A 34 -4.25 2.67 5.63
C TYR A 34 -5.12 2.43 6.86
N VAL A 35 -4.92 3.22 7.91
CA VAL A 35 -5.58 3.03 9.21
C VAL A 35 -6.11 4.34 9.79
N TRP A 36 -6.11 5.43 9.02
CA TRP A 36 -6.68 6.69 9.47
C TRP A 36 -8.21 6.57 9.58
N PRO A 37 -8.78 6.77 10.78
CA PRO A 37 -10.22 6.78 10.97
C PRO A 37 -10.86 8.02 10.34
N ALA A 38 -12.17 7.94 10.06
CA ALA A 38 -12.95 9.04 9.49
C ALA A 38 -12.71 10.40 10.17
N ARG A 39 -12.63 10.44 11.52
CA ARG A 39 -12.36 11.67 12.28
C ARG A 39 -11.06 12.38 11.86
N ASP A 40 -10.03 11.65 11.46
CA ASP A 40 -8.74 12.23 11.07
C ASP A 40 -8.82 12.78 9.63
N VAL A 41 -9.63 12.14 8.77
CA VAL A 41 -9.98 12.64 7.43
C VAL A 41 -10.83 13.91 7.52
N GLU A 42 -11.83 13.93 8.40
CA GLU A 42 -12.65 15.12 8.66
C GLU A 42 -11.80 16.28 9.18
N LYS A 43 -10.86 15.99 10.09
CA LYS A 43 -9.96 16.99 10.63
C LYS A 43 -9.10 17.63 9.53
N ILE A 44 -8.46 16.83 8.67
CA ILE A 44 -7.62 17.41 7.60
C ILE A 44 -8.45 18.23 6.61
N LEU A 45 -9.67 17.79 6.27
CA LEU A 45 -10.60 18.54 5.42
C LEU A 45 -11.02 19.88 6.05
N GLN A 46 -11.32 19.87 7.35
CA GLN A 46 -11.66 21.07 8.10
C GLN A 46 -10.47 22.04 8.18
N ASP A 47 -9.26 21.55 8.43
CA ASP A 47 -8.06 22.36 8.52
C ASP A 47 -7.73 23.00 7.15
N ILE A 48 -7.83 22.25 6.05
CA ILE A 48 -7.66 22.77 4.69
C ILE A 48 -8.70 23.85 4.38
N ARG A 49 -9.98 23.62 4.72
CA ARG A 49 -11.04 24.62 4.51
C ARG A 49 -10.77 25.89 5.31
N GLN A 50 -10.36 25.77 6.57
CA GLN A 50 -10.02 26.93 7.40
C GLN A 50 -8.83 27.70 6.82
N ALA A 51 -7.80 27.00 6.32
CA ALA A 51 -6.66 27.63 5.67
C ALA A 51 -7.08 28.40 4.41
N MET A 52 -7.97 27.82 3.60
CA MET A 52 -8.59 28.47 2.44
C MET A 52 -9.38 29.73 2.84
N GLU A 53 -10.26 29.64 3.84
CA GLU A 53 -11.09 30.76 4.32
C GLU A 53 -10.24 31.89 4.90
N ARG A 54 -9.09 31.57 5.49
CA ARG A 54 -8.09 32.55 5.96
C ARG A 54 -7.24 33.15 4.82
N GLY A 55 -7.44 32.73 3.58
CA GLY A 55 -6.67 33.19 2.42
C GLY A 55 -5.21 32.76 2.44
N GLN A 56 -4.87 31.67 3.13
CA GLN A 56 -3.49 31.18 3.20
C GLN A 56 -3.06 30.63 1.84
N LYS A 57 -2.02 31.17 1.23
CA LYS A 57 -1.55 30.72 -0.09
C LYS A 57 -0.83 29.37 -0.07
N GLN A 58 -0.49 28.87 1.11
CA GLN A 58 0.23 27.62 1.33
C GLN A 58 -0.33 26.94 2.57
N TYR A 59 -0.71 25.67 2.43
CA TYR A 59 -1.09 24.81 3.55
C TYR A 59 -0.26 23.53 3.51
N PHE A 60 0.58 23.31 4.52
CA PHE A 60 1.47 22.16 4.57
C PHE A 60 0.82 20.97 5.28
N ILE A 61 0.69 19.84 4.59
CA ILE A 61 0.26 18.56 5.20
C ILE A 61 1.42 17.79 5.84
N GLY A 62 2.65 18.33 5.70
CA GLY A 62 3.87 17.82 6.30
C GLY A 62 4.89 17.33 5.26
N THR A 63 5.70 16.35 5.65
CA THR A 63 6.81 15.83 4.85
C THR A 63 6.47 14.48 4.23
N LEU A 64 6.95 14.23 3.02
CA LEU A 64 6.99 12.91 2.40
C LEU A 64 8.44 12.49 2.17
N ILE A 65 8.66 11.19 2.13
CA ILE A 65 9.93 10.62 1.69
C ILE A 65 9.61 9.70 0.53
N THR A 66 10.26 9.93 -0.61
CA THR A 66 10.01 9.17 -1.83
C THR A 66 11.30 8.72 -2.48
N ALA A 67 11.25 7.58 -3.18
CA ALA A 67 12.29 7.20 -4.15
C ALA A 67 11.81 7.53 -5.55
N SER A 68 12.67 8.17 -6.34
CA SER A 68 12.40 8.38 -7.76
C SER A 68 12.79 7.14 -8.56
N HIS A 69 11.82 6.56 -9.24
CA HIS A 69 12.06 5.58 -10.29
C HIS A 69 12.17 6.34 -11.61
N GLY A 70 13.41 6.43 -12.13
CA GLY A 70 13.66 7.04 -13.43
C GLY A 70 12.90 6.33 -14.56
N HIS A 71 12.72 7.03 -15.69
CA HIS A 71 12.04 6.56 -16.90
C HIS A 71 12.53 5.18 -17.35
N LYS A 72 11.82 4.10 -16.99
CA LYS A 72 11.92 2.82 -17.70
C LYS A 72 10.77 2.74 -18.70
N GLY A 73 11.10 2.93 -19.98
CA GLY A 73 10.22 2.56 -21.10
C GLY A 73 9.34 3.66 -21.71
N GLY A 74 9.42 4.92 -21.27
CA GLY A 74 8.48 5.99 -21.70
C GLY A 74 7.08 5.71 -21.14
N HIS A 75 6.49 6.49 -20.24
CA HIS A 75 6.08 7.87 -20.45
C HIS A 75 5.74 8.57 -19.12
N HIS A 76 6.08 7.99 -17.95
CA HIS A 76 5.73 8.56 -16.65
C HIS A 76 6.90 8.52 -15.65
N PHE A 77 7.00 9.56 -14.84
CA PHE A 77 7.92 9.64 -13.70
C PHE A 77 7.27 8.95 -12.49
N GLY A 78 7.95 8.01 -11.83
CA GLY A 78 7.38 7.27 -10.69
C GLY A 78 7.99 7.70 -9.36
N TYR A 79 7.15 7.96 -8.36
CA TYR A 79 7.57 8.09 -6.97
C TYR A 79 7.10 6.87 -6.19
N GLU A 80 8.02 6.13 -5.58
CA GLU A 80 7.70 5.13 -4.57
C GLU A 80 7.66 5.81 -3.19
N LEU A 81 6.56 5.65 -2.46
CA LEU A 81 6.29 6.35 -1.22
C LEU A 81 6.83 5.56 -0.02
N ILE A 82 7.86 6.11 0.63
CA ILE A 82 8.57 5.50 1.75
C ILE A 82 8.01 6.00 3.09
N ASP A 83 7.61 7.27 3.17
CA ASP A 83 6.92 7.83 4.35
C ASP A 83 5.87 8.86 3.94
N GLY A 84 4.84 9.01 4.78
CA GLY A 84 3.69 9.88 4.55
C GLY A 84 2.53 9.22 3.81
N GLN A 85 2.53 7.90 3.72
CA GLN A 85 1.49 7.08 3.09
C GLN A 85 0.07 7.46 3.52
N GLN A 86 -0.19 7.56 4.83
CA GLN A 86 -1.54 7.86 5.34
C GLN A 86 -2.08 9.17 4.75
N ARG A 87 -1.25 10.23 4.77
CA ARG A 87 -1.62 11.55 4.24
C ARG A 87 -1.87 11.54 2.73
N MET A 88 -0.99 10.88 1.96
CA MET A 88 -1.15 10.82 0.52
C MET A 88 -2.35 9.98 0.09
N THR A 89 -2.60 8.86 0.77
CA THR A 89 -3.81 8.08 0.56
C THR A 89 -5.06 8.90 0.91
N THR A 90 -5.07 9.65 2.01
CA THR A 90 -6.21 10.54 2.34
C THR A 90 -6.42 11.61 1.28
N LEU A 91 -5.37 12.28 0.80
CA LEU A 91 -5.50 13.24 -0.30
C LEU A 91 -6.06 12.59 -1.57
N PHE A 92 -5.62 11.37 -1.86
CA PHE A 92 -6.12 10.60 -3.00
C PHE A 92 -7.60 10.27 -2.85
N LEU A 93 -8.05 9.81 -1.67
CA LEU A 93 -9.47 9.57 -1.37
C LEU A 93 -10.31 10.85 -1.51
N ILE A 94 -9.81 11.99 -1.05
CA ILE A 94 -10.49 13.28 -1.21
C ILE A 94 -10.62 13.65 -2.70
N ALA A 95 -9.57 13.48 -3.48
CA ALA A 95 -9.61 13.73 -4.92
C ALA A 95 -10.56 12.77 -5.65
N LEU A 96 -10.61 11.51 -5.22
CA LEU A 96 -11.53 10.50 -5.74
C LEU A 96 -13.00 10.88 -5.48
N ALA A 97 -13.34 11.23 -4.23
CA ALA A 97 -14.66 11.73 -3.87
C ALA A 97 -15.02 13.02 -4.62
N TYR A 98 -14.06 13.93 -4.79
CA TYR A 98 -14.26 15.16 -5.57
C TYR A 98 -14.53 14.85 -7.05
N SER A 99 -13.83 13.86 -7.62
CA SER A 99 -14.00 13.45 -9.02
C SER A 99 -15.41 12.93 -9.33
N ALA A 100 -16.09 12.35 -8.35
CA ALA A 100 -17.48 11.94 -8.49
C ALA A 100 -18.46 13.12 -8.58
N LEU A 101 -18.10 14.28 -8.01
CA LEU A 101 -18.91 15.50 -8.02
C LEU A 101 -18.58 16.44 -9.18
N GLU A 102 -17.30 16.55 -9.56
CA GLU A 102 -16.77 17.44 -10.59
C GLU A 102 -15.72 16.71 -11.48
N PRO A 103 -16.15 15.82 -12.39
CA PRO A 103 -15.28 14.89 -13.12
C PRO A 103 -14.28 15.54 -14.08
N ASP A 104 -14.55 16.77 -14.51
CA ASP A 104 -13.73 17.52 -15.48
C ASP A 104 -12.77 18.51 -14.81
N SER A 105 -12.76 18.55 -13.48
CA SER A 105 -11.89 19.44 -12.70
C SER A 105 -10.41 19.06 -12.78
N ALA A 106 -9.53 20.04 -12.55
CA ALA A 106 -8.10 19.80 -12.45
C ALA A 106 -7.74 18.83 -11.31
N LEU A 107 -8.48 18.89 -10.20
CA LEU A 107 -8.31 17.97 -9.08
C LEU A 107 -8.70 16.53 -9.45
N ALA A 108 -9.72 16.33 -10.30
CA ALA A 108 -10.09 14.99 -10.76
C ALA A 108 -8.97 14.30 -11.57
N GLN A 109 -8.13 15.08 -12.26
CA GLN A 109 -6.96 14.56 -12.98
C GLN A 109 -5.88 13.98 -12.04
N PHE A 110 -5.89 14.37 -10.76
CA PHE A 110 -4.98 13.79 -9.77
C PHE A 110 -5.37 12.35 -9.43
N ALA A 111 -6.67 12.04 -9.36
CA ALA A 111 -7.14 10.68 -9.10
C ALA A 111 -6.84 9.73 -10.28
N ARG A 112 -6.79 10.26 -11.50
CA ARG A 112 -6.63 9.48 -12.74
C ARG A 112 -5.17 9.31 -13.15
N ARG A 113 -4.87 8.15 -13.72
CA ARG A 113 -3.59 7.86 -14.34
C ARG A 113 -3.41 8.72 -15.60
N PRO A 114 -2.26 9.40 -15.78
CA PRO A 114 -1.98 10.08 -17.04
C PRO A 114 -1.97 9.09 -18.21
N GLY A 115 -2.70 9.41 -19.28
CA GLY A 115 -2.81 8.55 -20.47
C GLY A 115 -3.84 7.42 -20.37
N ASP A 116 -4.39 7.15 -19.18
CA ASP A 116 -5.48 6.19 -18.97
C ASP A 116 -6.44 6.72 -17.90
N ALA A 117 -7.51 7.40 -18.33
CA ALA A 117 -8.48 8.00 -17.43
C ALA A 117 -9.31 6.97 -16.64
N SER A 118 -9.28 5.69 -17.02
CA SER A 118 -10.00 4.60 -16.35
C SER A 118 -9.18 3.96 -15.21
N ASP A 119 -7.88 4.22 -15.16
CA ASP A 119 -6.98 3.72 -14.13
C ASP A 119 -6.62 4.83 -13.12
N ILE A 120 -6.20 4.41 -11.94
CA ILE A 120 -5.88 5.32 -10.83
C ILE A 120 -4.39 5.70 -10.83
N ARG A 121 -4.07 6.94 -10.42
CA ARG A 121 -2.68 7.44 -10.34
C ARG A 121 -1.87 6.77 -9.22
N LEU A 122 -2.54 6.34 -8.15
CA LEU A 122 -1.94 5.72 -6.99
C LEU A 122 -1.98 4.18 -7.15
N ASN A 123 -0.80 3.57 -7.28
CA ASN A 123 -0.63 2.13 -7.44
C ASN A 123 -0.26 1.46 -6.12
N PHE A 124 -0.83 0.30 -5.83
CA PHE A 124 -0.49 -0.52 -4.65
C PHE A 124 0.19 -1.82 -5.10
N ALA A 125 1.47 -2.02 -4.73
CA ALA A 125 2.30 -3.08 -5.32
C ALA A 125 1.84 -4.53 -5.05
N ILE A 126 1.12 -4.80 -3.95
CA ILE A 126 0.67 -6.17 -3.56
C ILE A 126 -0.82 -6.18 -3.14
N ARG A 127 -1.57 -5.12 -3.43
CA ARG A 127 -2.96 -5.00 -2.95
C ARG A 127 -3.94 -4.82 -4.10
N GLU A 128 -4.01 -5.81 -4.97
CA GLU A 128 -4.88 -5.78 -6.17
C GLU A 128 -6.34 -5.54 -5.79
N GLN A 129 -6.83 -6.18 -4.73
CA GLN A 129 -8.19 -5.95 -4.21
C GLN A 129 -8.48 -4.48 -3.88
N VAL A 130 -7.52 -3.78 -3.28
CA VAL A 130 -7.67 -2.34 -2.97
C VAL A 130 -7.50 -1.49 -4.22
N GLN A 131 -6.58 -1.86 -5.10
CA GLN A 131 -6.45 -1.21 -6.40
C GLN A 131 -7.78 -1.25 -7.17
N ASP A 132 -8.43 -2.41 -7.21
CA ASP A 132 -9.70 -2.63 -7.89
C ASP A 132 -10.87 -1.93 -7.19
N LEU A 133 -10.88 -1.90 -5.85
CA LEU A 133 -11.80 -1.07 -5.08
C LEU A 133 -11.72 0.41 -5.46
N LEU A 134 -10.51 0.99 -5.43
CA LEU A 134 -10.29 2.39 -5.79
C LEU A 134 -10.66 2.68 -7.25
N ARG A 135 -10.32 1.76 -8.18
CA ARG A 135 -10.76 1.86 -9.59
C ARG A 135 -12.28 1.79 -9.73
N SER A 136 -12.95 0.94 -8.97
CA SER A 136 -14.41 0.84 -9.02
C SER A 136 -15.06 2.17 -8.63
N TRP A 137 -14.55 2.80 -7.57
CA TRP A 137 -15.00 4.11 -7.12
C TRP A 137 -14.71 5.21 -8.14
N LEU A 138 -13.52 5.19 -8.75
CA LEU A 138 -13.14 6.15 -9.80
C LEU A 138 -14.11 6.12 -10.98
N ASN A 139 -14.48 4.90 -11.42
CA ASN A 139 -15.30 4.67 -12.59
C ASN A 139 -16.80 4.63 -12.29
N GLY A 140 -17.21 4.78 -11.01
CA GLY A 140 -18.60 4.71 -10.59
C GLY A 140 -19.25 3.33 -10.82
N VAL A 141 -18.46 2.26 -10.79
CA VAL A 141 -18.95 0.88 -10.94
C VAL A 141 -19.07 0.20 -9.59
N LEU A 142 -19.85 -0.88 -9.53
CA LEU A 142 -20.04 -1.63 -8.29
C LEU A 142 -18.69 -2.15 -7.78
N PRO A 143 -18.33 -1.90 -6.51
CA PRO A 143 -17.12 -2.44 -5.92
C PRO A 143 -17.07 -3.97 -5.94
N PRO A 144 -15.87 -4.57 -6.00
CA PRO A 144 -15.72 -6.01 -5.77
C PRO A 144 -16.26 -6.38 -4.37
N ALA A 145 -16.71 -7.63 -4.22
CA ALA A 145 -17.16 -8.16 -2.94
C ALA A 145 -15.95 -8.32 -2.01
N LEU A 146 -15.66 -7.28 -1.22
CA LEU A 146 -14.59 -7.27 -0.23
C LEU A 146 -15.16 -7.37 1.17
N SER A 147 -14.43 -8.04 2.06
CA SER A 147 -14.78 -8.08 3.48
C SER A 147 -14.62 -6.69 4.09
N ILE A 148 -15.74 -6.04 4.42
CA ILE A 148 -15.78 -4.77 5.16
C ILE A 148 -15.24 -4.94 6.59
N GLU A 149 -15.08 -6.18 7.05
CA GLU A 149 -14.43 -6.48 8.33
C GLU A 149 -12.92 -6.30 8.31
N ASP A 150 -12.27 -6.29 7.12
CA ASP A 150 -10.86 -5.93 7.01
C ASP A 150 -10.66 -4.48 7.51
N PRO A 151 -9.90 -4.25 8.59
CA PRO A 151 -9.66 -2.92 9.14
C PRO A 151 -9.15 -1.91 8.12
N TYR A 152 -8.36 -2.37 7.13
CA TYR A 152 -7.83 -1.53 6.06
C TYR A 152 -8.93 -1.05 5.12
N VAL A 153 -9.72 -1.99 4.58
CA VAL A 153 -10.85 -1.69 3.69
C VAL A 153 -11.87 -0.81 4.43
N LYS A 154 -12.14 -1.11 5.70
CA LYS A 154 -13.01 -0.29 6.55
C LYS A 154 -12.52 1.16 6.67
N CYS A 155 -11.23 1.39 6.90
CA CYS A 155 -10.68 2.74 6.98
C CYS A 155 -10.75 3.47 5.63
N LEU A 156 -10.51 2.77 4.52
CA LEU A 156 -10.65 3.35 3.17
C LEU A 156 -12.10 3.78 2.88
N VAL A 157 -13.07 2.88 3.13
CA VAL A 157 -14.51 3.14 2.93
C VAL A 157 -14.95 4.32 3.79
N THR A 158 -14.72 4.25 5.11
CA THR A 158 -15.13 5.32 6.03
C THR A 158 -14.43 6.65 5.76
N GLY A 159 -13.18 6.62 5.28
CA GLY A 159 -12.47 7.82 4.84
C GLY A 159 -13.07 8.43 3.56
N LEU A 160 -13.44 7.60 2.58
CA LEU A 160 -14.11 8.08 1.36
C LEU A 160 -15.51 8.64 1.67
N ASP A 161 -16.26 7.98 2.54
CA ASP A 161 -17.59 8.43 2.98
C ASP A 161 -17.50 9.80 3.67
N ALA A 162 -16.55 9.96 4.59
CA ALA A 162 -16.29 11.23 5.28
C ALA A 162 -15.93 12.35 4.29
N ALA A 163 -15.06 12.06 3.31
CA ALA A 163 -14.71 13.01 2.27
C ALA A 163 -15.91 13.38 1.39
N SER A 164 -16.70 12.39 0.98
CA SER A 164 -17.89 12.58 0.14
C SER A 164 -18.95 13.42 0.85
N ALA A 165 -19.22 13.14 2.12
CA ALA A 165 -20.15 13.91 2.95
C ALA A 165 -19.69 15.36 3.10
N PHE A 166 -18.40 15.59 3.41
CA PHE A 166 -17.84 16.92 3.53
C PHE A 166 -17.94 17.71 2.22
N LEU A 167 -17.56 17.10 1.09
CA LEU A 167 -17.58 17.75 -0.23
C LEU A 167 -19.00 18.04 -0.72
N THR A 168 -19.95 17.16 -0.43
CA THR A 168 -21.38 17.40 -0.71
C THR A 168 -21.86 18.62 0.05
N ALA A 169 -21.54 18.74 1.34
CA ALA A 169 -21.86 19.92 2.14
C ALA A 169 -21.16 21.21 1.62
N GLN A 170 -19.94 21.11 1.07
CA GLN A 170 -19.30 22.25 0.39
C GLN A 170 -20.03 22.63 -0.89
N LYS A 171 -20.53 21.65 -1.66
CA LYS A 171 -21.31 21.87 -2.88
C LYS A 171 -22.60 22.62 -2.58
N GLU A 172 -23.34 22.19 -1.57
CA GLU A 172 -24.58 22.84 -1.12
C GLU A 172 -24.36 24.30 -0.68
N ARG A 173 -23.19 24.61 -0.13
CA ARG A 173 -22.80 25.97 0.27
C ARG A 173 -22.24 26.81 -0.88
N GLY A 174 -22.09 26.25 -2.08
CA GLY A 174 -21.47 26.91 -3.23
C GLY A 174 -19.95 27.08 -3.13
N GLY A 175 -19.29 26.38 -2.20
CA GLY A 175 -17.85 26.48 -1.94
C GLY A 175 -16.99 25.38 -2.58
N LEU A 176 -17.60 24.42 -3.28
CA LEU A 176 -16.91 23.23 -3.80
C LEU A 176 -15.77 23.58 -4.75
N GLU A 177 -16.02 24.42 -5.76
CA GLU A 177 -15.01 24.79 -6.76
C GLU A 177 -13.81 25.51 -6.12
N ALA A 178 -14.07 26.46 -5.21
CA ALA A 178 -13.02 27.16 -4.47
C ALA A 178 -12.18 26.18 -3.64
N PHE A 179 -12.83 25.22 -2.97
CA PHE A 179 -12.14 24.19 -2.18
C PHE A 179 -11.29 23.27 -3.07
N GLY A 180 -11.82 22.79 -4.18
CA GLY A 180 -11.08 21.97 -5.15
C GLY A 180 -9.86 22.69 -5.72
N ASN A 181 -10.03 23.96 -6.10
CA ASN A 181 -8.93 24.81 -6.59
C ASN A 181 -7.87 25.05 -5.52
N TYR A 182 -8.28 25.22 -4.27
CA TYR A 182 -7.36 25.36 -3.14
C TYR A 182 -6.57 24.08 -2.89
N LEU A 183 -7.24 22.92 -2.88
CA LEU A 183 -6.58 21.62 -2.72
C LEU A 183 -5.54 21.38 -3.83
N PHE A 184 -5.88 21.74 -5.08
CA PHE A 184 -5.02 21.52 -6.23
C PHE A 184 -3.78 22.45 -6.27
N ASN A 185 -3.93 23.70 -5.83
CA ASN A 185 -2.91 24.74 -6.02
C ASN A 185 -2.18 25.19 -4.75
N CYS A 186 -2.80 25.04 -3.58
CA CYS A 186 -2.30 25.63 -2.32
C CYS A 186 -1.90 24.58 -1.28
N VAL A 187 -2.45 23.36 -1.34
CA VAL A 187 -2.06 22.27 -0.45
C VAL A 187 -0.73 21.68 -0.91
N GLN A 188 0.23 21.68 0.01
CA GLN A 188 1.65 21.42 -0.25
C GLN A 188 2.23 20.41 0.75
N TRP A 189 3.29 19.74 0.33
CA TRP A 189 4.15 18.93 1.19
C TRP A 189 5.62 19.17 0.84
N VAL A 190 6.50 18.84 1.79
CA VAL A 190 7.94 18.81 1.55
C VAL A 190 8.33 17.39 1.17
N ASN A 191 8.66 17.14 -0.09
CA ASN A 191 9.11 15.84 -0.56
C ASN A 191 10.64 15.74 -0.47
N ASN A 192 11.12 14.78 0.32
CA ASN A 192 12.53 14.40 0.38
C ASN A 192 12.73 13.17 -0.51
N ILE A 193 13.33 13.39 -1.67
CA ILE A 193 13.59 12.39 -2.69
C ILE A 193 14.96 11.77 -2.41
N VAL A 194 14.96 10.47 -2.12
CA VAL A 194 16.18 9.72 -1.80
C VAL A 194 16.96 9.39 -3.07
N PRO A 195 18.30 9.33 -3.01
CA PRO A 195 19.09 9.05 -4.19
C PRO A 195 18.89 7.62 -4.73
N PRO A 196 19.16 7.39 -6.02
CA PRO A 196 19.16 6.04 -6.59
C PRO A 196 20.16 5.12 -5.86
N GLY A 197 19.77 3.86 -5.65
CA GLY A 197 20.59 2.88 -4.93
C GLY A 197 20.48 2.95 -3.40
N THR A 198 19.61 3.81 -2.86
CA THR A 198 19.26 3.78 -1.43
C THR A 198 18.55 2.48 -1.09
N ASP A 199 18.96 1.81 0.00
CA ASP A 199 18.20 0.70 0.58
C ASP A 199 16.92 1.26 1.22
N LEU A 200 15.81 1.16 0.48
CA LEU A 200 14.52 1.74 0.88
C LEU A 200 13.96 1.06 2.12
N ASN A 201 14.18 -0.25 2.29
CA ASN A 201 13.74 -0.99 3.46
C ASN A 201 14.51 -0.59 4.72
N GLN A 202 15.82 -0.46 4.61
CA GLN A 202 16.63 0.01 5.73
C GLN A 202 16.24 1.43 6.14
N LEU A 203 16.01 2.30 5.15
CA LEU A 203 15.56 3.67 5.40
C LEU A 203 14.17 3.68 6.06
N PHE A 204 13.21 2.92 5.53
CA PHE A 204 11.87 2.77 6.10
C PHE A 204 11.92 2.28 7.55
N THR A 205 12.75 1.26 7.83
CA THR A 205 12.95 0.74 9.18
C THR A 205 13.51 1.82 10.12
N ALA A 206 14.51 2.57 9.68
CA ALA A 206 15.13 3.64 10.47
C ALA A 206 14.14 4.78 10.78
N LEU A 207 13.30 5.16 9.81
CA LEU A 207 12.31 6.23 9.97
C LEU A 207 11.19 5.84 10.94
N ASN A 208 10.74 4.59 10.87
CA ASN A 208 9.68 4.06 11.76
C ASN A 208 10.16 3.73 13.17
N THR A 209 11.43 3.95 13.49
CA THR A 209 11.96 3.77 14.86
C THR A 209 11.52 4.92 15.80
N ASN A 210 11.06 6.07 15.25
CA ASN A 210 10.61 7.23 16.04
C ASN A 210 9.08 7.46 15.99
N GLY A 211 8.32 6.64 15.26
CA GLY A 211 6.85 6.65 15.17
C GLY A 211 6.22 5.46 15.91
N VAL A 212 4.95 5.15 15.63
CA VAL A 212 4.37 3.85 16.04
C VAL A 212 5.24 2.76 15.40
N GLN A 213 5.98 2.02 16.22
CA GLN A 213 7.02 1.10 15.79
C GLN A 213 6.43 0.02 14.86
N LEU A 214 7.17 -0.36 13.81
CA LEU A 214 6.83 -1.56 13.04
C LEU A 214 7.03 -2.74 13.97
N GLU A 215 6.10 -3.67 13.98
CA GLU A 215 6.39 -4.92 14.63
C GLU A 215 7.56 -5.58 13.90
N ALA A 216 8.41 -6.30 14.64
CA ALA A 216 9.54 -6.99 14.02
C ALA A 216 9.06 -7.96 12.91
N SER A 217 7.81 -8.43 13.01
CA SER A 217 7.12 -9.20 11.99
C SER A 217 6.89 -8.41 10.70
N ASP A 218 6.44 -7.15 10.75
CA ASP A 218 6.21 -6.30 9.57
C ASP A 218 7.49 -6.10 8.74
N ILE A 219 8.62 -5.85 9.42
CA ILE A 219 9.93 -5.65 8.77
C ILE A 219 10.42 -6.96 8.13
N LEU A 220 10.21 -8.09 8.83
CA LEU A 220 10.58 -9.40 8.32
C LEU A 220 9.73 -9.79 7.11
N LYS A 221 8.42 -9.52 7.17
CA LYS A 221 7.45 -9.70 6.09
C LYS A 221 7.88 -8.98 4.82
N ALA A 222 8.16 -7.69 4.94
CA ALA A 222 8.63 -6.83 3.86
C ALA A 222 9.84 -7.43 3.13
N ARG A 223 10.87 -7.80 3.88
CA ARG A 223 12.11 -8.38 3.35
C ARG A 223 11.87 -9.71 2.65
N LEU A 224 11.03 -10.57 3.23
CA LEU A 224 10.71 -11.88 2.64
C LEU A 224 9.87 -11.74 1.37
N LEU A 225 8.88 -10.83 1.36
CA LEU A 225 8.03 -10.60 0.18
C LEU A 225 8.79 -10.01 -1.00
N GLU A 226 9.83 -9.21 -0.76
CA GLU A 226 10.69 -8.72 -1.85
C GLU A 226 11.42 -9.83 -2.59
N MET A 227 11.89 -10.84 -1.84
CA MET A 227 12.58 -12.00 -2.40
C MET A 227 11.63 -12.94 -3.16
N VAL A 228 10.32 -12.85 -2.91
CA VAL A 228 9.30 -13.65 -3.58
C VAL A 228 8.96 -13.06 -4.96
N PRO A 229 8.81 -13.90 -6.02
CA PRO A 229 8.33 -13.43 -7.33
C PRO A 229 6.98 -12.73 -7.23
N ALA A 230 6.80 -11.59 -7.93
CA ALA A 230 5.60 -10.75 -7.84
C ALA A 230 4.27 -11.52 -7.91
N ARG A 231 4.18 -12.52 -8.80
CA ARG A 231 2.99 -13.37 -9.01
C ARG A 231 2.59 -14.25 -7.83
N GLN A 232 3.48 -14.47 -6.87
CA GLN A 232 3.22 -15.31 -5.69
C GLN A 232 3.06 -14.48 -4.43
N ARG A 233 3.41 -13.19 -4.46
CA ARG A 233 3.49 -12.37 -3.24
C ARG A 233 2.16 -12.25 -2.52
N MET A 234 1.03 -12.26 -3.23
CA MET A 234 -0.31 -12.26 -2.62
C MET A 234 -0.54 -13.51 -1.76
N SER A 235 -0.14 -14.68 -2.26
CA SER A 235 -0.20 -15.93 -1.50
C SER A 235 0.65 -15.89 -0.23
N TYR A 236 1.85 -15.30 -0.31
CA TYR A 236 2.71 -15.15 0.87
C TYR A 236 2.21 -14.12 1.86
N ASP A 237 1.66 -13.01 1.37
CA ASP A 237 1.07 -11.97 2.22
C ASP A 237 -0.08 -12.54 3.04
N ALA A 238 -0.97 -13.30 2.40
CA ALA A 238 -2.07 -14.00 3.07
C ALA A 238 -1.59 -15.02 4.11
N ILE A 239 -0.63 -15.89 3.75
CA ILE A 239 -0.04 -16.84 4.70
C ILE A 239 0.57 -16.10 5.90
N TRP A 240 1.27 -14.99 5.63
CA TRP A 240 1.86 -14.18 6.68
C TRP A 240 0.79 -13.59 7.60
N GLN A 241 -0.25 -12.97 7.05
CA GLN A 241 -1.36 -12.42 7.83
C GLN A 241 -2.03 -13.47 8.71
N ALA A 242 -2.21 -14.69 8.21
CA ALA A 242 -2.78 -15.80 8.99
C ALA A 242 -1.90 -16.20 10.19
N CYS A 243 -0.58 -16.06 10.05
CA CYS A 243 0.41 -16.45 11.06
C CYS A 243 0.84 -15.30 11.99
N GLU A 244 0.63 -14.05 11.60
CA GLU A 244 1.18 -12.88 12.28
C GLU A 244 0.45 -12.55 13.59
N ASN A 245 -0.87 -12.76 13.62
CA ASN A 245 -1.68 -12.50 14.81
C ASN A 245 -1.73 -13.73 15.73
N MET A 246 -0.90 -13.76 16.78
CA MET A 246 -0.85 -14.86 17.74
C MET A 246 -1.82 -14.70 18.92
N ASP A 247 -2.59 -13.61 18.97
CA ASP A 247 -3.58 -13.34 20.03
C ASP A 247 -4.93 -14.03 19.78
N VAL A 248 -5.12 -14.56 18.57
CA VAL A 248 -6.32 -15.27 18.13
C VAL A 248 -5.95 -16.69 17.73
N PHE A 249 -6.88 -17.64 17.87
CA PHE A 249 -6.65 -19.01 17.41
C PHE A 249 -6.28 -19.03 15.93
N PHE A 250 -5.22 -19.78 15.60
CA PHE A 250 -4.69 -19.86 14.24
C PHE A 250 -5.77 -20.28 13.22
N GLU A 251 -6.69 -21.15 13.62
CA GLU A 251 -7.88 -21.55 12.86
C GLU A 251 -8.74 -20.38 12.42
N ASP A 252 -8.95 -19.43 13.32
CA ASP A 252 -9.83 -18.28 13.08
C ASP A 252 -9.17 -17.29 12.13
N ASN A 253 -7.86 -17.05 12.28
CA ASN A 253 -7.09 -16.27 11.33
C ASN A 253 -7.09 -16.91 9.93
N LEU A 254 -6.88 -18.24 9.88
CA LEU A 254 -6.90 -19.00 8.63
C LEU A 254 -8.26 -18.93 7.92
N ARG A 255 -9.37 -18.98 8.67
CA ARG A 255 -10.73 -18.84 8.13
C ARG A 255 -11.02 -17.44 7.62
N GLN A 256 -10.50 -16.40 8.28
CA GLN A 256 -10.64 -15.02 7.81
C GLN A 256 -9.86 -14.78 6.51
N VAL A 257 -8.66 -15.35 6.41
CA VAL A 257 -7.78 -15.17 5.25
C VAL A 257 -8.18 -16.06 4.07
N PHE A 258 -8.68 -17.28 4.32
CA PHE A 258 -9.09 -18.24 3.30
C PHE A 258 -10.57 -18.67 3.48
N PRO A 259 -11.53 -17.76 3.27
CA PRO A 259 -12.94 -18.03 3.53
C PRO A 259 -13.50 -19.17 2.67
N ASP A 260 -12.99 -19.34 1.44
CA ASP A 260 -13.45 -20.33 0.47
C ASP A 260 -12.80 -21.72 0.61
N ALA A 261 -11.95 -21.93 1.62
CA ALA A 261 -11.33 -23.22 1.86
C ALA A 261 -12.35 -24.25 2.39
N ASP A 262 -12.19 -25.52 2.00
CA ASP A 262 -13.02 -26.60 2.52
C ASP A 262 -12.59 -26.98 3.95
N TRP A 263 -13.27 -26.38 4.93
CA TRP A 263 -13.02 -26.60 6.35
C TRP A 263 -13.60 -27.92 6.88
N GLN A 264 -14.37 -28.68 6.09
CA GLN A 264 -14.87 -30.00 6.50
C GLN A 264 -13.79 -31.09 6.36
N ASP A 265 -12.83 -30.90 5.45
CA ASP A 265 -11.63 -31.75 5.27
C ASP A 265 -10.38 -31.15 5.94
N TYR A 266 -10.56 -30.69 7.20
CA TYR A 266 -9.54 -30.02 8.01
C TYR A 266 -8.79 -31.00 8.92
N ASN A 267 -7.46 -30.99 8.85
CA ASN A 267 -6.57 -31.70 9.76
C ASN A 267 -5.30 -30.87 9.96
N TYR A 268 -4.85 -30.69 11.21
CA TYR A 268 -3.60 -30.00 11.55
C TYR A 268 -2.38 -30.51 10.77
N HIS A 269 -2.35 -31.80 10.41
CA HIS A 269 -1.30 -32.37 9.56
C HIS A 269 -1.28 -31.79 8.13
N ALA A 270 -2.42 -31.31 7.63
CA ALA A 270 -2.54 -30.70 6.31
C ALA A 270 -1.99 -29.26 6.27
N LEU A 271 -1.85 -28.60 7.43
CA LEU A 271 -1.32 -27.23 7.56
C LEU A 271 0.21 -27.17 7.62
N LYS A 272 0.89 -28.32 7.73
CA LYS A 272 2.36 -28.39 7.72
C LYS A 272 3.00 -27.86 6.44
N LYS A 273 2.26 -27.82 5.33
CA LYS A 273 2.69 -27.26 4.06
C LYS A 273 1.51 -26.54 3.42
N TYR A 274 1.74 -25.34 2.92
CA TYR A 274 0.73 -24.63 2.13
C TYR A 274 0.33 -25.47 0.91
N LYS A 275 -0.98 -25.56 0.65
CA LYS A 275 -1.56 -26.28 -0.48
C LYS A 275 -2.50 -25.35 -1.23
N ALA A 276 -2.03 -24.83 -2.37
CA ALA A 276 -2.80 -23.92 -3.24
C ALA A 276 -4.16 -24.50 -3.65
N ALA A 277 -4.28 -25.82 -3.79
CA ALA A 277 -5.54 -26.48 -4.12
C ALA A 277 -6.62 -26.38 -3.02
N LYS A 278 -6.21 -26.23 -1.74
CA LYS A 278 -7.10 -26.13 -0.57
C LYS A 278 -7.28 -24.70 -0.07
N PHE A 279 -6.21 -23.90 -0.11
CA PHE A 279 -6.18 -22.53 0.39
C PHE A 279 -6.06 -21.57 -0.78
N LYS A 280 -7.14 -21.45 -1.54
CA LYS A 280 -7.20 -20.53 -2.68
C LYS A 280 -7.42 -19.12 -2.16
N ILE A 281 -6.66 -18.19 -2.69
CA ILE A 281 -6.98 -16.76 -2.66
C ILE A 281 -7.63 -16.51 -4.00
N ASP A 282 -8.69 -15.70 -4.03
CA ASP A 282 -9.42 -15.38 -5.26
C ASP A 282 -8.47 -14.71 -6.27
N GLU A 283 -7.81 -15.54 -7.07
CA GLU A 283 -6.98 -15.17 -8.20
C GLU A 283 -7.69 -15.75 -9.42
N SER A 284 -8.06 -14.87 -10.35
CA SER A 284 -8.57 -15.18 -11.68
C SER A 284 -7.58 -15.96 -12.57
N ASN A 285 -6.55 -16.59 -11.98
CA ASN A 285 -5.60 -17.44 -12.67
C ASN A 285 -5.02 -18.52 -11.72
N PRO A 286 -5.32 -19.82 -11.89
CA PRO A 286 -4.75 -20.86 -11.04
C PRO A 286 -3.27 -21.07 -11.40
N ILE A 287 -2.34 -20.63 -10.54
CA ILE A 287 -0.91 -20.85 -10.77
C ILE A 287 -0.49 -22.25 -10.27
N SER A 288 0.05 -23.06 -11.17
CA SER A 288 0.64 -24.39 -10.91
C SER A 288 2.15 -24.30 -10.58
N THR A 289 2.56 -23.37 -9.72
CA THR A 289 3.94 -23.33 -9.21
C THR A 289 3.98 -23.78 -7.75
N PRO A 290 4.97 -24.61 -7.36
CA PRO A 290 5.12 -25.03 -5.97
C PRO A 290 5.40 -23.82 -5.07
N ALA A 291 4.73 -23.77 -3.92
CA ALA A 291 4.99 -22.76 -2.91
C ALA A 291 6.37 -22.99 -2.27
N LEU A 292 7.16 -21.92 -2.21
CA LEU A 292 8.46 -21.76 -1.55
C LEU A 292 8.28 -21.65 -0.01
N GLY A 293 9.00 -22.42 0.77
CA GLY A 293 9.11 -22.20 2.22
C GLY A 293 10.02 -21.01 2.53
N ILE A 294 10.08 -20.59 3.81
CA ILE A 294 11.00 -19.53 4.28
C ILE A 294 12.46 -19.85 3.91
N GLN A 295 12.86 -21.13 3.97
CA GLN A 295 14.19 -21.57 3.53
C GLN A 295 14.39 -21.40 2.01
N ASP A 296 13.36 -21.69 1.22
CA ASP A 296 13.41 -21.50 -0.22
C ASP A 296 13.50 -20.02 -0.58
N ILE A 297 12.80 -19.15 0.15
CA ILE A 297 12.84 -17.67 0.00
C ILE A 297 14.23 -17.13 0.36
N LEU A 298 14.79 -17.55 1.49
CA LEU A 298 16.12 -17.14 1.93
C LEU A 298 17.23 -17.64 0.99
N ALA A 299 16.99 -18.71 0.22
CA ALA A 299 17.91 -19.25 -0.78
C ALA A 299 17.86 -18.51 -2.14
N ILE A 300 16.97 -17.53 -2.34
CA ILE A 300 16.78 -16.83 -3.64
C ILE A 300 17.97 -15.92 -4.01
N GLN A 301 18.91 -15.63 -3.11
CA GLN A 301 20.08 -14.79 -3.44
C GLN A 301 21.43 -15.48 -3.24
N ALA A 302 21.86 -16.18 -4.30
CA ALA A 302 23.24 -16.17 -4.80
C ALA A 302 23.28 -16.70 -6.25
N VAL A 303 22.66 -15.98 -7.20
CA VAL A 303 22.97 -16.16 -8.63
C VAL A 303 23.33 -14.81 -9.24
N GLN A 304 24.57 -14.40 -8.97
CA GLN A 304 25.37 -13.76 -10.01
C GLN A 304 26.38 -14.83 -10.46
N ASP A 305 26.37 -15.09 -11.76
CA ASP A 305 27.29 -15.93 -12.54
C ASP A 305 27.35 -17.45 -12.28
N GLY A 306 26.81 -18.14 -13.29
CA GLY A 306 27.22 -19.44 -13.84
C GLY A 306 28.18 -20.32 -13.04
N SER A 307 27.66 -21.28 -12.29
CA SER A 307 27.98 -22.71 -12.44
C SER A 307 27.33 -23.51 -11.30
N THR A 308 26.70 -24.61 -11.70
CA THR A 308 25.94 -25.56 -10.89
C THR A 308 26.76 -26.13 -9.72
N ARG A 309 26.21 -26.14 -8.50
CA ARG A 309 26.39 -27.23 -7.53
C ARG A 309 25.28 -27.21 -6.46
N LEU A 310 24.44 -28.25 -6.53
CA LEU A 310 23.43 -28.62 -5.55
C LEU A 310 24.10 -29.08 -4.25
N TYR A 311 23.72 -28.49 -3.12
CA TYR A 311 23.91 -29.09 -1.80
C TYR A 311 22.62 -28.89 -0.97
N GLN A 312 21.95 -30.00 -0.65
CA GLN A 312 20.96 -30.11 0.44
C GLN A 312 21.73 -30.33 1.76
N PRO A 313 21.30 -29.73 2.90
CA PRO A 313 20.62 -30.54 3.91
C PRO A 313 19.54 -29.82 4.77
N LEU A 314 18.82 -30.64 5.57
CA LEU A 314 17.59 -30.45 6.36
C LEU A 314 17.66 -29.55 7.62
N ILE A 315 16.49 -29.02 8.04
CA ILE A 315 16.03 -28.98 9.47
C ILE A 315 14.51 -29.30 9.57
N ALA A 316 14.11 -30.02 10.63
CA ALA A 316 12.74 -30.48 10.93
C ALA A 316 12.04 -29.63 12.01
N ILE A 317 10.71 -29.48 11.92
CA ILE A 317 9.87 -28.87 12.98
C ILE A 317 9.21 -30.00 13.78
N THR A 318 9.55 -30.14 15.06
CA THR A 318 8.85 -31.01 16.01
C THR A 318 7.96 -30.18 16.93
N TYR A 319 6.69 -30.60 17.01
CA TYR A 319 5.71 -30.11 17.97
C TYR A 319 5.68 -31.08 19.15
N GLU A 320 5.78 -30.57 20.38
CA GLU A 320 5.44 -31.32 21.59
C GLU A 320 4.25 -30.65 22.29
N PRO A 321 3.27 -31.42 22.80
CA PRO A 321 2.18 -30.86 23.59
C PRO A 321 2.73 -30.31 24.92
N ASN A 322 2.35 -29.07 25.26
CA ASN A 322 2.59 -28.37 26.54
C ASN A 322 3.92 -27.59 26.75
N CYS A 323 4.57 -27.06 25.71
CA CYS A 323 5.56 -25.99 25.89
C CYS A 323 5.53 -24.95 24.76
N ALA A 324 5.88 -23.70 25.12
CA ALA A 324 5.97 -22.57 24.19
C ALA A 324 7.02 -22.83 23.10
N VAL A 325 6.67 -22.47 21.87
CA VAL A 325 7.49 -22.64 20.66
C VAL A 325 8.86 -21.98 20.87
N ARG A 326 9.93 -22.77 20.75
CA ARG A 326 11.32 -22.28 20.68
C ARG A 326 11.84 -22.44 19.26
N LEU A 327 12.44 -21.38 18.74
CA LEU A 327 13.20 -21.39 17.49
C LEU A 327 14.66 -21.72 17.81
N THR A 328 15.22 -22.72 17.13
CA THR A 328 16.67 -22.94 17.02
C THR A 328 17.04 -23.16 15.57
#